data_AF-A0A920W0G1-F1
#
_entry.id   AF-A0A920W0G1-F1
#
_cell.length_a   1.000
_cell.length_b   1.000
_cell.length_c   1.000
_cell.angle_alpha   90.00
_cell.angle_beta   90.00
_cell.angle_gamma   90.00
#
_symmetry.space_group_name_H-M   'P 1'
#
loop_
_entity.id
_entity.type
_entity.pdbx_description
1 polymer ?
#
loop_
_entity_poly.entity_id
_entity_poly.type
_entity_poly.pdbx_seq_one_letter_code
_entity_poly.pdbx_strand_id
1 'polypeptide(L)'
;MSYQVLARKWRPSNFSEVAGQAHVLKSLINALDNQRLHHAYLFIGTRGVGKTTLARILAKCLNCDEGIGSQLCGKCDACKEIDEGRFIDLIEVDAASRTKVEDTRELLENVQYSPARGRF
;
A
#
# COMPACT_ATOMS: atom_id res chain seq x y z
N MET A 1 -19.56 -13.17 -14.91
CA MET A 1 -19.23 -12.09 -13.95
C MET A 1 -19.45 -12.65 -12.56
N SER A 2 -18.39 -12.85 -11.78
CA SER A 2 -18.51 -13.29 -10.40
C SER A 2 -19.07 -12.14 -9.55
N TYR A 3 -20.01 -12.45 -8.67
CA TYR A 3 -20.54 -11.48 -7.72
C TYR A 3 -19.42 -11.01 -6.78
N GLN A 4 -19.18 -9.70 -6.71
CA GLN A 4 -18.18 -9.10 -5.83
C GLN A 4 -18.88 -8.28 -4.74
N VAL A 5 -18.50 -8.52 -3.49
CA VAL A 5 -19.04 -7.80 -2.32
C VAL A 5 -18.73 -6.30 -2.45
N LEU A 6 -19.71 -5.45 -2.09
CA LEU A 6 -19.60 -3.99 -2.19
C LEU A 6 -18.33 -3.43 -1.53
N ALA A 7 -17.94 -3.98 -0.37
CA ALA A 7 -16.74 -3.56 0.37
C ALA A 7 -15.43 -3.78 -0.41
N ARG A 8 -15.39 -4.74 -1.35
CA ARG A 8 -14.26 -4.92 -2.28
C ARG A 8 -14.43 -4.08 -3.54
N LYS A 9 -15.65 -3.99 -4.07
CA LYS A 9 -15.95 -3.24 -5.30
C LYS A 9 -15.67 -1.74 -5.16
N TRP A 10 -15.96 -1.17 -3.99
CA TRP A 10 -15.81 0.25 -3.69
C TRP A 10 -14.62 0.54 -2.78
N ARG A 11 -13.64 -0.37 -2.72
CA ARG A 11 -12.42 -0.11 -1.96
C ARG A 11 -11.66 1.04 -2.66
N PRO A 12 -11.37 2.16 -1.97
CA PRO A 12 -10.68 3.29 -2.59
C PRO A 12 -9.36 2.90 -3.23
N SER A 13 -9.14 3.36 -4.46
CA SER A 13 -7.93 3.10 -5.23
C SER A 13 -6.93 4.26 -5.18
N ASN A 14 -7.39 5.46 -4.82
CA ASN A 14 -6.58 6.68 -4.70
C ASN A 14 -6.95 7.47 -3.43
N PHE A 15 -6.13 8.46 -3.07
CA PHE A 15 -6.36 9.28 -1.87
C PHE A 15 -7.64 10.12 -1.94
N SER A 16 -8.07 10.56 -3.13
CA SER A 16 -9.29 11.36 -3.31
C SER A 16 -10.58 10.59 -3.05
N GLU A 17 -10.58 9.27 -3.25
CA GLU A 17 -11.72 8.39 -3.00
C GLU A 17 -11.84 7.99 -1.53
N VAL A 18 -10.83 8.26 -0.71
CA VAL A 18 -10.87 7.97 0.72
C VAL A 18 -11.80 8.96 1.41
N ALA A 19 -12.90 8.45 1.96
CA ALA A 19 -13.84 9.27 2.72
C ALA A 19 -13.25 9.69 4.08
N GLY A 20 -13.11 11.00 4.29
CA GLY A 20 -12.65 11.58 5.55
C GLY A 20 -11.13 11.56 5.73
N GLN A 21 -10.67 11.59 6.98
CA GLN A 21 -9.24 11.52 7.35
C GLN A 21 -8.34 12.60 6.71
N ALA A 22 -8.90 13.78 6.41
CA ALA A 22 -8.22 14.86 5.69
C ALA A 22 -6.83 15.22 6.25
N HIS A 23 -6.67 15.20 7.58
CA HIS A 23 -5.37 15.48 8.22
C HIS A 23 -4.30 14.44 7.86
N VAL A 24 -4.63 13.15 7.91
CA VAL A 24 -3.69 12.06 7.59
C VAL A 24 -3.36 12.06 6.11
N LEU A 25 -4.38 12.21 5.26
CA LEU A 25 -4.22 12.30 3.81
C LEU A 25 -3.31 13.45 3.43
N LYS A 26 -3.52 14.64 3.99
CA LYS A 26 -2.69 15.82 3.72
C LYS A 26 -1.22 15.57 4.06
N SER A 27 -0.92 14.96 5.20
CA SER A 27 0.46 14.65 5.58
C SER A 27 1.12 13.65 4.63
N LEU A 28 0.40 12.60 4.20
CA LEU A 28 0.93 11.61 3.25
C LEU A 28 1.14 12.20 1.85
N ILE A 29 0.17 12.97 1.36
CA ILE A 29 0.24 13.68 0.08
C ILE A 29 1.46 14.61 0.08
N ASN A 30 1.60 15.43 1.12
CA ASN A 30 2.75 16.33 1.23
C ASN A 30 4.08 15.58 1.32
N ALA A 31 4.14 14.45 2.01
CA ALA A 31 5.36 13.64 2.11
C ALA A 31 5.77 13.07 0.74
N LEU A 32 4.80 12.57 -0.03
CA LEU A 32 5.01 12.06 -1.39
C LEU A 32 5.46 13.17 -2.35
N ASP A 33 4.74 14.29 -2.38
CA ASP A 33 4.99 15.37 -3.33
C ASP A 33 6.33 16.09 -3.05
N ASN A 34 6.74 16.16 -1.78
CA ASN A 34 8.02 16.75 -1.39
C ASN A 34 9.15 15.71 -1.29
N GLN A 35 8.91 14.44 -1.65
CA GLN A 35 9.87 13.34 -1.53
C GLN A 35 10.49 13.19 -0.13
N ARG A 36 9.72 13.50 0.91
CA ARG A 36 10.11 13.37 2.33
C ARG A 36 9.51 12.10 2.92
N LEU A 37 9.96 10.97 2.41
CA LEU A 37 9.44 9.65 2.77
C LEU A 37 10.16 9.09 4.00
N HIS A 38 9.39 8.49 4.91
CA HIS A 38 9.92 7.73 6.03
C HIS A 38 10.00 6.23 5.68
N HIS A 39 10.95 5.51 6.27
CA HIS A 39 11.12 4.07 6.06
C HIS A 39 10.03 3.22 6.71
N ALA A 40 9.27 3.77 7.66
CA ALA A 40 8.24 3.06 8.39
C ALA A 40 7.02 3.96 8.65
N TYR A 41 5.83 3.41 8.41
CA TYR A 41 4.54 4.05 8.69
C TYR A 41 3.68 3.13 9.55
N LEU A 42 3.18 3.66 10.67
CA LEU A 42 2.26 2.93 11.57
C LEU A 42 0.85 3.52 11.46
N PHE A 43 -0.06 2.77 10.86
CA PHE A 43 -1.48 3.14 10.78
C PHE A 43 -2.26 2.58 11.96
N ILE A 44 -2.84 3.45 12.79
CA ILE A 44 -3.59 3.07 14.00
C ILE A 44 -5.07 3.39 13.83
N GLY A 45 -5.95 2.55 14.39
CA GLY A 45 -7.40 2.76 14.38
C GLY A 45 -8.19 1.47 14.47
N THR A 46 -9.52 1.57 14.62
CA THR A 46 -10.42 0.41 14.73
C THR A 46 -10.49 -0.42 13.44
N ARG A 47 -10.99 -1.65 13.51
CA ARG A 47 -11.16 -2.51 12.33
C ARG A 47 -12.12 -1.84 11.33
N GLY A 48 -11.77 -1.84 10.05
CA GLY A 48 -12.63 -1.31 8.98
C GLY A 48 -12.40 0.14 8.58
N VAL A 49 -11.60 0.93 9.32
CA VAL A 49 -11.35 2.36 9.01
C VAL A 49 -10.43 2.62 7.80
N GLY A 50 -10.04 1.59 7.04
CA GLY A 50 -9.23 1.75 5.84
C GLY A 50 -7.71 1.72 6.01
N LYS A 51 -7.18 1.29 7.17
CA LYS A 51 -5.72 1.19 7.42
C LYS A 51 -4.93 0.48 6.32
N THR A 52 -5.32 -0.76 6.00
CA THR A 52 -4.67 -1.55 4.94
C THR A 52 -4.91 -0.94 3.55
N THR A 53 -6.04 -0.28 3.34
CA THR A 53 -6.32 0.42 2.07
C THR A 53 -5.36 1.58 1.87
N LEU A 54 -5.14 2.42 2.90
CA LEU A 54 -4.18 3.50 2.84
C LEU A 54 -2.75 3.01 2.63
N ALA A 55 -2.36 1.91 3.30
CA ALA A 55 -1.07 1.29 3.08
C ALA A 55 -0.87 0.84 1.62
N ARG A 56 -1.89 0.23 1.00
CA ARG A 56 -1.86 -0.14 -0.44
C ARG A 56 -1.80 1.07 -1.37
N ILE A 57 -2.56 2.14 -1.08
CA ILE A 57 -2.52 3.37 -1.87
C ILE A 57 -1.11 3.98 -1.80
N LEU A 58 -0.52 4.04 -0.61
CA LEU A 58 0.85 4.52 -0.42
C LEU A 58 1.86 3.66 -1.20
N ALA A 59 1.77 2.33 -1.12
CA ALA A 59 2.62 1.43 -1.88
C ALA A 59 2.51 1.66 -3.40
N LYS A 60 1.30 1.89 -3.92
CA LYS A 60 1.09 2.26 -5.33
C LYS A 60 1.77 3.58 -5.70
N CYS A 61 1.68 4.60 -4.84
CA CYS A 61 2.31 5.90 -5.08
C CYS A 61 3.85 5.81 -5.12
N LEU A 62 4.44 4.88 -4.36
CA LEU A 62 5.88 4.66 -4.34
C LEU A 62 6.40 3.89 -5.56
N ASN A 63 5.62 2.91 -6.03
CA ASN A 63 6.00 2.00 -7.11
C ASN A 63 5.35 2.33 -8.47
N CYS A 64 4.77 3.52 -8.62
CA CYS A 64 4.21 3.96 -9.90
C CYS A 64 5.34 4.24 -10.91
N ASP A 65 5.20 3.70 -12.12
CA ASP A 65 6.21 3.86 -13.19
C ASP A 65 6.34 5.33 -13.64
N GLU A 66 5.24 6.10 -13.58
CA GLU A 66 5.21 7.53 -13.95
C GLU A 66 5.96 8.41 -12.94
N GLY A 67 6.26 7.92 -11.74
CA GLY A 67 6.97 8.69 -10.71
C GLY A 67 6.39 8.52 -9.32
N ILE A 68 7.14 9.02 -8.33
CA ILE A 68 6.68 9.12 -6.94
C ILE A 68 5.85 10.39 -6.80
N GLY A 69 4.61 10.26 -6.37
CA GLY A 69 3.73 11.40 -6.15
C GLY A 69 2.38 11.00 -5.55
N SER A 70 1.61 11.98 -5.11
CA SER A 70 0.27 11.78 -4.57
C SER A 70 -0.76 11.34 -5.61
N GLN A 71 -0.49 11.57 -6.90
CA GLN A 71 -1.36 11.18 -8.00
C GLN A 71 -0.95 9.82 -8.58
N LEU A 72 -1.92 8.91 -8.63
CA LEU A 72 -1.75 7.58 -9.19
C LEU A 72 -2.17 7.55 -10.66
N CYS A 73 -1.36 6.89 -11.50
CA CYS A 73 -1.72 6.74 -12.92
C CYS A 73 -2.84 5.72 -13.15
N GLY A 74 -2.95 4.70 -12.27
CA GLY A 74 -3.97 3.63 -12.34
C GLY A 74 -3.88 2.69 -13.56
N LYS A 75 -2.97 2.96 -14.50
CA LYS A 75 -2.86 2.24 -15.78
C LYS A 75 -1.58 1.44 -15.95
N CYS A 76 -0.52 1.77 -15.19
CA CYS A 76 0.73 1.04 -15.24
C CYS A 76 0.60 -0.33 -14.61
N ASP A 77 1.53 -1.22 -14.95
CA ASP A 77 1.47 -2.60 -14.48
C ASP A 77 1.65 -2.69 -12.97
N ALA A 78 2.55 -1.90 -12.38
CA ALA A 78 2.72 -1.86 -10.93
C ALA A 78 1.42 -1.48 -10.20
N CYS A 79 0.69 -0.46 -10.68
CA CYS A 79 -0.59 -0.07 -10.09
C CYS A 79 -1.63 -1.19 -10.18
N LYS A 80 -1.75 -1.83 -11.35
CA LYS A 80 -2.71 -2.92 -11.59
C LYS A 80 -2.38 -4.14 -10.72
N GLU A 81 -1.12 -4.52 -10.66
CA GLU A 81 -0.66 -5.68 -9.89
C GLU A 81 -0.84 -5.50 -8.39
N ILE A 82 -0.62 -4.29 -7.87
CA ILE A 82 -0.88 -3.99 -6.46
C ILE A 82 -2.39 -4.06 -6.16
N ASP A 83 -3.24 -3.57 -7.06
CA ASP A 83 -4.69 -3.66 -6.89
C ASP A 83 -5.21 -5.10 -6.92
N GLU A 84 -4.61 -5.94 -7.78
CA GLU A 84 -4.87 -7.38 -7.83
C GLU A 84 -4.22 -8.16 -6.69
N GLY A 85 -3.32 -7.54 -5.92
CA GLY A 85 -2.60 -8.18 -4.81
C GLY A 85 -1.56 -9.21 -5.27
N ARG A 86 -1.01 -9.04 -6.47
CA ARG A 86 -0.02 -9.94 -7.09
C ARG A 86 1.32 -9.28 -7.36
N PHE A 87 1.54 -8.07 -6.85
CA PHE A 87 2.79 -7.35 -7.01
C PHE A 87 3.88 -7.99 -6.15
N ILE A 88 4.97 -8.41 -6.79
CA ILE A 88 5.99 -9.26 -6.15
C ILE A 88 6.72 -8.56 -5.00
N ASP A 89 6.99 -7.26 -5.13
CA ASP A 89 7.73 -6.49 -4.12
C ASP A 89 6.82 -5.91 -3.03
N LEU A 90 5.49 -6.16 -3.09
CA LEU A 90 4.56 -5.83 -2.01
C LEU A 90 4.19 -7.09 -1.24
N ILE A 91 4.92 -7.33 -0.15
CA ILE A 91 4.67 -8.48 0.71
C ILE A 91 3.64 -8.11 1.77
N GLU A 92 2.41 -8.61 1.62
CA GLU A 92 1.36 -8.46 2.62
C GLU A 92 1.38 -9.60 3.63
N VAL A 93 1.60 -9.26 4.90
CA VAL A 93 1.69 -10.23 6.00
C VAL A 93 0.57 -9.97 7.00
N ASP A 94 -0.29 -10.96 7.20
CA ASP A 94 -1.28 -10.91 8.27
C ASP A 94 -0.68 -11.48 9.56
N ALA A 95 -0.20 -10.57 10.42
CA ALA A 95 0.35 -10.91 11.72
C ALA A 95 -0.63 -11.65 12.65
N ALA A 96 -1.94 -11.58 12.41
CA ALA A 96 -2.90 -12.39 13.18
C ALA A 96 -2.83 -13.89 12.80
N SER A 97 -2.38 -14.20 11.59
CA SER A 97 -2.22 -15.57 11.09
C SER A 97 -0.78 -16.09 11.22
N ARG A 98 0.21 -15.20 11.14
CA ARG A 98 1.64 -15.48 11.31
C ARG A 98 2.17 -14.87 12.59
N THR A 99 1.92 -15.54 13.71
CA THR A 99 2.25 -15.06 15.06
C THR A 99 3.61 -15.53 15.56
N LYS A 100 4.26 -16.47 14.85
CA LYS A 100 5.54 -17.02 15.31
C LYS A 100 6.68 -16.05 15.01
N VAL A 101 7.64 -16.01 15.93
CA VAL A 101 8.88 -15.23 15.76
C VAL A 101 9.63 -15.67 14.51
N GLU A 102 9.61 -16.97 14.20
CA GLU A 102 10.28 -17.52 13.02
C GLU A 102 9.74 -16.96 11.72
N ASP A 103 8.41 -16.87 11.58
CA ASP A 103 7.75 -16.30 10.39
C ASP A 103 8.22 -14.86 10.13
N THR A 104 8.48 -14.10 11.20
CA THR A 104 8.97 -12.72 11.11
C THR A 104 10.47 -12.67 10.79
N ARG A 105 11.25 -13.61 11.31
CA ARG A 105 12.69 -13.70 11.04
C ARG A 105 12.95 -14.01 9.57
N GLU A 106 12.23 -14.96 9.00
CA GLU A 106 12.32 -15.29 7.56
C GLU A 106 12.02 -14.09 6.66
N LEU A 107 11.05 -13.24 7.05
CA LEU A 107 10.75 -12.02 6.32
C LEU A 107 11.92 -11.02 6.38
N LEU A 108 12.51 -10.81 7.56
CA LEU A 108 13.62 -9.88 7.75
C LEU A 108 14.89 -10.31 7.00
N GLU A 109 15.13 -11.62 6.86
CA GLU A 109 16.26 -12.14 6.09
C GLU A 109 16.17 -11.76 4.60
N ASN A 110 14.95 -11.73 4.05
CA ASN A 110 14.71 -11.39 2.65
C ASN A 110 14.79 -9.88 2.35
N VAL A 111 14.75 -9.02 3.37
CA VAL A 111 14.80 -7.54 3.20
C VAL A 111 16.14 -7.07 2.63
N GLN A 112 17.20 -7.88 2.73
CA GLN A 112 18.53 -7.51 2.23
C GLN A 112 18.65 -7.54 0.70
N TYR A 113 17.70 -8.20 0.01
CA TYR A 113 17.71 -8.29 -1.44
C TYR A 113 17.08 -7.05 -2.08
N SER A 114 17.59 -6.66 -3.24
CA SER A 114 16.99 -5.57 -4.03
C SER A 114 15.62 -5.98 -4.57
N PRO A 115 14.67 -5.04 -4.73
CA PRO A 115 13.37 -5.32 -5.32
C PRO A 115 13.53 -5.87 -6.75
N ALA A 116 12.66 -6.80 -7.12
CA ALA A 116 12.73 -7.46 -8.42
C ALA A 116 12.18 -6.58 -9.55
N ARG A 117 11.16 -5.76 -9.26
CA ARG A 117 10.46 -4.92 -10.24
C ARG A 117 10.24 -3.48 -9.75
N GLY A 118 9.94 -3.31 -8.47
CA GLY A 118 9.63 -2.03 -7.83
C GLY A 118 10.82 -1.09 -7.77
N ARG A 119 10.53 0.19 -7.50
CA ARG A 119 11.58 1.17 -7.17
C ARG A 119 12.09 0.98 -5.74
N PHE A 120 11.23 0.47 -4.86
CA PHE A 120 11.46 0.18 -3.46
C PHE A 120 11.09 -1.25 -3.15
#